data_AF-A0A5J5V017-F1
#
_entry.id   AF-A0A5J5V017-F1
#
_cell.length_a   1.000
_cell.length_b   1.000
_cell.length_c   1.000
_cell.angle_alpha   90.00
_cell.angle_beta   90.00
_cell.angle_gamma   90.00
#
_symmetry.space_group_name_H-M   'P 1'
#
loop_
_entity.id
_entity.type
_entity.pdbx_description
1 polymer ?
#
loop_
_entity_poly.entity_id
_entity_poly.type
_entity_poly.pdbx_seq_one_letter_code
_entity_poly.pdbx_strand_id
1 'polypeptide(L)'
;MTSYSSSPRRNISRSSFSSARRKALENGRSDSIRKLLPSPRPTGLAGERTVKKLRLSKALTVPESTTIYEACRRMAARKVDALLLTDSNALLCGILTDKDIVTRVIAQELNMEETPVSKVMTKNPVFVLSDTLAVEALQKMVQGKFRHLPVVQNGEVIALLDIAKCLYDAIARMERAAEKGKAIAAAVEGVEKNWGTSFSGQNTFIETLREQMFRPSLSTIIADNPKIVIVSPDDTVLTTTKKMQECRINSAVVLVENKPWGILTSKDILMRVIAQNLPPETTSVEQVMTPNPECATLDTPIVSALHTMHDGNFLHLPVLDRDGELVSIVDVIEVTHAAVATVSQVGKNFGVNNEAASTMVKKFWDSAMALPPIEDEDETRSYSSLKLASEAAETERSLPYPSSNFPFTFGFKIQDRMGRMHRFTSDTRSLTDLITAVLQRLGDDRDRDSVPQILYEDEDHDKVVLASDNDLQVAVEHAKSVGLKGLRLHLDYSGTKDHRRRGSGSGCMDYANSDAWNTACNTVAAGAAVVAGLSLLAYLRKAGN
;
A
#
# COMPACT_ATOMS: atom_id res chain seq x y z
N MET A 1 -36.88 -69.90 -36.02
CA MET A 1 -36.59 -69.32 -37.36
C MET A 1 -35.56 -68.20 -37.14
N THR A 2 -34.27 -68.56 -37.23
CA THR A 2 -33.28 -68.08 -38.24
C THR A 2 -32.76 -66.65 -37.95
N SER A 3 -31.61 -66.43 -37.28
CA SER A 3 -30.17 -66.57 -37.71
C SER A 3 -29.70 -65.37 -38.56
N TYR A 4 -28.55 -64.67 -38.40
CA TYR A 4 -27.13 -65.00 -38.12
C TYR A 4 -26.36 -63.70 -37.69
N SER A 5 -25.55 -63.65 -36.62
CA SER A 5 -24.05 -63.75 -36.51
C SER A 5 -23.21 -62.71 -37.28
N SER A 6 -22.41 -61.82 -36.66
CA SER A 6 -21.06 -61.95 -36.04
C SER A 6 -19.84 -61.77 -37.00
N SER A 7 -19.13 -60.63 -36.85
CA SER A 7 -17.66 -60.29 -36.91
C SER A 7 -16.69 -61.01 -37.91
N PRO A 8 -15.33 -60.84 -37.96
CA PRO A 8 -14.36 -59.86 -37.39
C PRO A 8 -13.12 -59.47 -38.31
N ARG A 9 -12.14 -58.71 -37.74
CA ARG A 9 -10.63 -58.81 -37.87
C ARG A 9 -9.79 -58.23 -39.06
N ARG A 10 -8.79 -57.41 -38.65
CA ARG A 10 -7.30 -57.45 -38.87
C ARG A 10 -6.64 -57.49 -40.28
N ASN A 11 -5.77 -56.49 -40.50
CA ASN A 11 -4.33 -56.53 -40.92
C ASN A 11 -3.84 -56.86 -42.37
N ILE A 12 -2.88 -56.01 -42.82
CA ILE A 12 -1.61 -56.28 -43.57
C ILE A 12 -1.52 -56.10 -45.12
N SER A 13 -0.48 -55.32 -45.51
CA SER A 13 0.36 -55.33 -46.74
C SER A 13 -0.25 -54.85 -48.07
N ARG A 14 0.48 -54.40 -49.10
CA ARG A 14 1.87 -54.00 -49.44
C ARG A 14 1.76 -53.50 -50.89
N SER A 15 2.53 -52.50 -51.32
CA SER A 15 3.10 -52.50 -52.68
C SER A 15 4.34 -51.60 -52.75
N SER A 16 5.31 -52.03 -53.55
CA SER A 16 6.68 -51.54 -53.64
C SER A 16 7.12 -51.39 -55.11
N PHE A 17 8.21 -50.62 -55.32
CA PHE A 17 9.09 -50.50 -56.51
C PHE A 17 8.75 -49.35 -57.49
N SER A 18 9.72 -48.54 -57.96
CA SER A 18 11.07 -48.89 -58.43
C SER A 18 12.11 -47.74 -58.38
N SER A 19 13.39 -48.12 -58.50
CA SER A 19 14.62 -47.31 -58.43
C SER A 19 15.26 -47.04 -59.80
N ALA A 20 16.08 -45.98 -59.91
CA ALA A 20 17.20 -45.91 -60.87
C ALA A 20 18.46 -45.37 -60.18
N ARG A 21 19.64 -45.97 -60.48
CA ARG A 21 20.92 -45.78 -59.77
C ARG A 21 22.09 -45.63 -60.77
N ARG A 22 23.14 -44.90 -60.30
CA ARG A 22 24.57 -44.81 -60.72
C ARG A 22 24.92 -43.65 -61.67
N LYS A 23 26.03 -42.91 -61.52
CA LYS A 23 27.39 -43.27 -61.04
C LYS A 23 28.20 -42.02 -60.58
N ALA A 24 29.30 -42.25 -59.85
CA ALA A 24 30.16 -41.30 -59.13
C ALA A 24 31.40 -40.81 -59.92
N LEU A 25 32.03 -39.72 -59.44
CA LEU A 25 33.48 -39.48 -59.54
C LEU A 25 33.99 -38.55 -58.41
N GLU A 26 35.19 -38.86 -57.90
CA GLU A 26 35.92 -38.30 -56.76
C GLU A 26 36.61 -36.95 -57.03
N ASN A 27 36.78 -36.10 -55.99
CA ASN A 27 38.07 -35.76 -55.36
C ASN A 27 38.00 -34.48 -54.50
N GLY A 28 38.71 -34.48 -53.35
CA GLY A 28 39.18 -33.25 -52.69
C GLY A 28 38.97 -33.16 -51.18
N ARG A 29 39.86 -33.78 -50.40
CA ARG A 29 40.07 -33.54 -48.95
C ARG A 29 40.54 -32.10 -48.68
N SER A 30 40.03 -31.46 -47.62
CA SER A 30 40.89 -30.78 -46.64
C SER A 30 40.21 -30.68 -45.28
N ASP A 31 40.92 -31.18 -44.26
CA ASP A 31 40.56 -31.13 -42.85
C ASP A 31 40.81 -29.73 -42.27
N SER A 32 39.86 -29.21 -41.49
CA SER A 32 40.17 -28.26 -40.40
C SER A 32 39.07 -28.26 -39.33
N ILE A 33 39.39 -28.97 -38.24
CA ILE A 33 38.99 -28.82 -36.84
C ILE A 33 37.97 -27.69 -36.59
N ARG A 34 36.68 -28.04 -36.45
CA ARG A 34 35.68 -27.19 -35.79
C ARG A 34 35.75 -27.38 -34.29
N LYS A 35 36.44 -26.45 -33.61
CA LYS A 35 36.26 -26.22 -32.17
C LYS A 35 34.81 -25.83 -31.91
N LEU A 36 34.22 -26.50 -30.92
CA LEU A 36 32.90 -26.24 -30.33
C LEU A 36 32.81 -24.76 -29.91
N LEU A 37 31.90 -24.02 -30.54
CA LEU A 37 31.40 -22.73 -30.05
C LEU A 37 30.08 -23.01 -29.30
N PRO A 38 29.89 -22.48 -28.09
CA PRO A 38 28.64 -22.65 -27.35
C PRO A 38 27.48 -22.01 -28.11
N SER A 39 26.35 -22.70 -28.18
CA SER A 39 25.08 -22.13 -28.63
C SER A 39 24.80 -20.81 -27.90
N PRO A 40 24.36 -19.74 -28.58
CA PRO A 40 24.05 -18.50 -27.91
C PRO A 40 22.89 -18.74 -26.94
N ARG A 41 23.17 -18.58 -25.65
CA ARG A 41 22.13 -18.37 -24.64
C ARG A 41 21.32 -17.16 -25.09
N PRO A 42 19.98 -17.17 -25.01
CA PRO A 42 19.21 -15.96 -25.21
C PRO A 42 19.61 -14.98 -24.11
N THR A 43 20.43 -14.00 -24.48
CA THR A 43 20.68 -12.80 -23.69
C THR A 43 19.32 -12.13 -23.50
N GLY A 44 18.76 -12.22 -22.29
CA GLY A 44 17.54 -11.51 -21.95
C GLY A 44 17.71 -10.03 -22.29
N LEU A 45 16.74 -9.50 -23.02
CA LEU A 45 16.57 -8.07 -23.21
C LEU A 45 16.60 -7.40 -21.83
N ALA A 46 17.64 -6.63 -21.56
CA ALA A 46 17.79 -5.82 -20.36
C ALA A 46 16.74 -4.70 -20.39
N GLY A 47 15.50 -5.04 -20.03
CA GLY A 47 14.37 -4.11 -20.03
C GLY A 47 13.03 -4.73 -19.64
N GLU A 48 12.84 -6.05 -19.79
CA GLU A 48 11.53 -6.65 -19.52
C GLU A 48 11.38 -7.06 -18.04
N ARG A 49 10.42 -6.47 -17.33
CA ARG A 49 10.10 -6.79 -15.92
C ARG A 49 9.09 -7.94 -15.88
N THR A 50 9.47 -9.02 -15.20
CA THR A 50 8.62 -10.19 -14.93
C THR A 50 7.80 -9.99 -13.65
N VAL A 51 6.73 -10.76 -13.47
CA VAL A 51 5.84 -10.70 -12.28
C VAL A 51 6.61 -10.82 -10.96
N LYS A 52 7.64 -11.67 -10.87
CA LYS A 52 8.49 -11.80 -9.67
C LYS A 52 9.20 -10.51 -9.22
N LYS A 53 9.30 -9.51 -10.10
CA LYS A 53 9.88 -8.21 -9.77
C LYS A 53 8.81 -7.20 -9.34
N LEU A 54 7.51 -7.52 -9.42
CA LEU A 54 6.44 -6.66 -8.91
C LEU A 54 6.32 -6.83 -7.39
N ARG A 55 5.59 -5.92 -6.74
CA ARG A 55 5.23 -6.07 -5.33
C ARG A 55 4.18 -7.17 -5.20
N LEU A 56 4.61 -8.31 -4.66
CA LEU A 56 3.78 -9.49 -4.50
C LEU A 56 3.23 -9.55 -3.08
N SER A 57 1.92 -9.75 -2.94
CA SER A 57 1.33 -10.01 -1.62
C SER A 57 1.48 -11.48 -1.27
N LYS A 58 1.83 -11.78 -0.01
CA LYS A 58 1.88 -13.18 0.44
C LYS A 58 0.50 -13.81 0.28
N ALA A 59 0.45 -14.93 -0.46
CA ALA A 59 -0.78 -15.68 -0.63
C ALA A 59 -1.21 -16.31 0.71
N LEU A 60 -2.49 -16.14 1.06
CA LEU A 60 -3.14 -16.96 2.07
C LEU A 60 -3.73 -18.19 1.38
N THR A 61 -3.28 -19.38 1.78
CA THR A 61 -3.74 -20.65 1.22
C THR A 61 -4.47 -21.49 2.26
N VAL A 62 -5.51 -22.21 1.83
CA VAL A 62 -6.19 -23.24 2.64
C VAL A 62 -6.54 -24.46 1.77
N PRO A 63 -6.76 -25.64 2.38
CA PRO A 63 -7.36 -26.78 1.68
C PRO A 63 -8.80 -26.50 1.26
N GLU A 64 -9.24 -27.04 0.12
CA GLU A 64 -10.60 -26.86 -0.41
C GLU A 64 -11.72 -27.45 0.48
N SER A 65 -11.36 -28.32 1.43
CA SER A 65 -12.26 -28.89 2.44
C SER A 65 -12.49 -27.99 3.65
N THR A 66 -11.77 -26.85 3.76
CA THR A 66 -11.91 -25.91 4.89
C THR A 66 -13.34 -25.37 4.95
N THR A 67 -13.90 -25.18 6.15
CA THR A 67 -15.23 -24.59 6.28
C THR A 67 -15.20 -23.10 5.92
N ILE A 68 -16.32 -22.56 5.45
CA ILE A 68 -16.42 -21.13 5.12
C ILE A 68 -16.09 -20.29 6.35
N TYR A 69 -16.62 -20.65 7.53
CA TYR A 69 -16.37 -19.94 8.78
C TYR A 69 -14.88 -19.84 9.12
N GLU A 70 -14.14 -20.95 9.06
CA GLU A 70 -12.70 -20.95 9.34
C GLU A 70 -11.91 -20.16 8.27
N ALA A 71 -12.31 -20.25 7.01
CA ALA A 71 -11.74 -19.44 5.94
C ALA A 71 -11.91 -17.93 6.20
N CYS A 72 -13.12 -17.49 6.55
CA CYS A 72 -13.42 -16.10 6.91
C CYS A 72 -12.55 -15.62 8.09
N ARG A 73 -12.41 -16.44 9.14
CA ARG A 73 -11.56 -16.11 10.29
C ARG A 73 -10.09 -15.95 9.89
N ARG A 74 -9.56 -16.82 9.03
CA ARG A 74 -8.18 -16.69 8.54
C ARG A 74 -7.98 -15.46 7.68
N MET A 75 -8.94 -15.15 6.80
CA MET A 75 -8.92 -13.92 6.00
C MET A 75 -8.89 -12.68 6.89
N ALA A 76 -9.76 -12.62 7.89
CA ALA A 76 -9.83 -11.51 8.84
C ALA A 76 -8.56 -11.38 9.68
N ALA A 77 -8.02 -12.48 10.21
CA ALA A 77 -6.79 -12.49 11.00
C ALA A 77 -5.57 -11.98 10.21
N ARG A 78 -5.55 -12.23 8.90
CA ARG A 78 -4.48 -11.76 8.00
C ARG A 78 -4.79 -10.42 7.33
N LYS A 79 -5.99 -9.87 7.54
CA LYS A 79 -6.48 -8.67 6.87
C LYS A 79 -6.35 -8.76 5.34
N VAL A 80 -6.66 -9.94 4.80
CA VAL A 80 -6.67 -10.20 3.35
C VAL A 80 -8.10 -10.38 2.87
N ASP A 81 -8.33 -10.04 1.60
CA ASP A 81 -9.63 -10.03 0.94
C ASP A 81 -9.76 -11.13 -0.13
N ALA A 82 -8.70 -11.91 -0.32
CA ALA A 82 -8.68 -13.09 -1.17
C ALA A 82 -7.95 -14.25 -0.51
N LEU A 83 -8.44 -15.45 -0.81
CA LEU A 83 -7.97 -16.72 -0.29
C LEU A 83 -7.80 -17.71 -1.44
N LEU A 84 -6.63 -18.34 -1.50
CA LEU A 84 -6.33 -19.35 -2.52
C LEU A 84 -6.57 -20.75 -1.95
N LEU A 85 -7.18 -21.60 -2.77
CA LEU A 85 -7.58 -22.93 -2.38
C LEU A 85 -6.71 -23.96 -3.07
N THR A 86 -6.31 -24.96 -2.29
CA THR A 86 -5.48 -26.05 -2.76
C THR A 86 -6.22 -27.38 -2.65
N ASP A 87 -6.01 -28.23 -3.65
CA ASP A 87 -6.53 -29.60 -3.65
C ASP A 87 -5.68 -30.52 -2.74
N SER A 88 -6.01 -31.80 -2.72
CA SER A 88 -5.24 -32.82 -1.99
C SER A 88 -3.77 -32.96 -2.42
N ASN A 89 -3.40 -32.48 -3.61
CA ASN A 89 -2.03 -32.49 -4.14
C ASN A 89 -1.29 -31.17 -3.89
N ALA A 90 -1.85 -30.27 -3.07
CA ALA A 90 -1.35 -28.92 -2.83
C ALA A 90 -1.32 -28.01 -4.08
N LEU A 91 -2.07 -28.36 -5.13
CA LEU A 91 -2.18 -27.56 -6.35
C LEU A 91 -3.33 -26.57 -6.25
N LEU A 92 -3.18 -25.40 -6.88
CA LEU A 92 -4.21 -24.37 -6.93
C LEU A 92 -5.48 -24.89 -7.63
N CYS A 93 -6.58 -25.02 -6.90
CA CYS A 93 -7.87 -25.46 -7.43
C CYS A 93 -8.95 -24.37 -7.43
N GLY A 94 -8.76 -23.31 -6.63
CA GLY A 94 -9.76 -22.25 -6.49
C GLY A 94 -9.25 -20.94 -5.91
N ILE A 95 -10.09 -19.90 -6.05
CA ILE A 95 -9.97 -18.62 -5.33
C ILE A 95 -11.32 -18.28 -4.68
N LEU A 96 -11.27 -17.71 -3.48
CA LEU A 96 -12.41 -17.19 -2.75
C LEU A 96 -12.10 -15.76 -2.30
N THR A 97 -13.04 -14.84 -2.51
CA THR A 97 -12.91 -13.43 -2.12
C THR A 97 -14.01 -13.01 -1.15
N ASP A 98 -13.83 -11.87 -0.48
CA ASP A 98 -14.88 -11.24 0.34
C ASP A 98 -16.20 -11.04 -0.43
N LYS A 99 -16.14 -10.68 -1.71
CA LYS A 99 -17.28 -10.62 -2.63
C LYS A 99 -18.01 -11.96 -2.74
N ASP A 100 -17.27 -13.05 -2.88
CA ASP A 100 -17.88 -14.39 -2.99
C ASP A 100 -18.57 -14.78 -1.68
N ILE A 101 -18.01 -14.39 -0.53
CA ILE A 101 -18.62 -14.61 0.78
C ILE A 101 -19.97 -13.89 0.88
N VAL A 102 -20.01 -12.61 0.53
CA VAL A 102 -21.27 -11.83 0.53
C VAL A 102 -22.30 -12.43 -0.44
N THR A 103 -21.89 -12.67 -1.68
CA THR A 103 -22.84 -12.99 -2.76
C THR A 103 -23.23 -14.47 -2.83
N ARG A 104 -22.38 -15.40 -2.41
CA ARG A 104 -22.64 -16.84 -2.53
C ARG A 104 -22.91 -17.51 -1.18
N VAL A 105 -22.60 -16.84 -0.06
CA VAL A 105 -22.80 -17.39 1.29
C VAL A 105 -23.90 -16.64 2.02
N ILE A 106 -23.68 -15.35 2.31
CA ILE A 106 -24.62 -14.57 3.14
C ILE A 106 -25.94 -14.36 2.42
N ALA A 107 -25.90 -13.88 1.18
CA ALA A 107 -27.12 -13.66 0.39
C ALA A 107 -27.92 -14.95 0.11
N GLN A 108 -27.26 -16.12 0.18
CA GLN A 108 -27.89 -17.44 -0.02
C GLN A 108 -28.17 -18.17 1.30
N GLU A 109 -27.91 -17.54 2.45
CA GLU A 109 -28.17 -18.08 3.79
C GLU A 109 -27.54 -19.47 4.02
N LEU A 110 -26.32 -19.68 3.48
CA LEU A 110 -25.62 -20.95 3.66
C LEU A 110 -25.05 -21.09 5.07
N ASN A 111 -25.15 -22.29 5.65
CA ASN A 111 -24.52 -22.62 6.93
C ASN A 111 -22.98 -22.57 6.78
N MET A 112 -22.35 -21.57 7.40
CA MET A 112 -20.92 -21.27 7.29
C MET A 112 -20.04 -22.29 8.00
N GLU A 113 -20.56 -22.96 9.04
CA GLU A 113 -19.82 -23.92 9.86
C GLU A 113 -19.71 -25.29 9.19
N GLU A 114 -20.73 -25.71 8.47
CA GLU A 114 -20.80 -27.02 7.82
C GLU A 114 -20.36 -27.00 6.35
N THR A 115 -20.55 -25.86 5.67
CA THR A 115 -20.32 -25.78 4.23
C THR A 115 -18.83 -25.58 3.95
N PRO A 116 -18.20 -26.46 3.14
CA PRO A 116 -16.81 -26.26 2.72
C PRO A 116 -16.70 -25.17 1.65
N VAL A 117 -15.57 -24.48 1.65
CA VAL A 117 -15.27 -23.40 0.70
C VAL A 117 -15.25 -23.87 -0.77
N SER A 118 -14.98 -25.15 -1.04
CA SER A 118 -15.05 -25.74 -2.38
C SER A 118 -16.40 -25.61 -3.08
N LYS A 119 -17.50 -25.43 -2.32
CA LYS A 119 -18.85 -25.23 -2.87
C LYS A 119 -19.10 -23.81 -3.36
N VAL A 120 -18.36 -22.82 -2.84
CA VAL A 120 -18.60 -21.40 -3.12
C VAL A 120 -17.42 -20.71 -3.80
N MET A 121 -16.26 -21.36 -3.88
CA MET A 121 -15.08 -20.83 -4.56
C MET A 121 -15.29 -20.65 -6.08
N THR A 122 -14.52 -19.74 -6.67
CA THR A 122 -14.32 -19.72 -8.11
C THR A 122 -13.28 -20.78 -8.48
N LYS A 123 -13.72 -21.83 -9.18
CA LYS A 123 -12.87 -22.96 -9.58
C LYS A 123 -11.95 -22.58 -10.74
N ASN A 124 -10.76 -23.19 -10.78
CA ASN A 124 -9.78 -23.03 -11.86
C ASN A 124 -9.47 -21.54 -12.17
N PRO A 125 -9.02 -20.75 -11.18
CA PRO A 125 -8.71 -19.34 -11.40
C PRO A 125 -7.61 -19.17 -12.44
N VAL A 126 -7.70 -18.11 -13.24
CA VAL A 126 -6.60 -17.68 -14.11
C VAL A 126 -5.39 -17.39 -13.23
N PHE A 127 -4.21 -17.88 -13.60
CA PHE A 127 -2.96 -17.64 -12.88
C PHE A 127 -1.84 -17.27 -13.87
N VAL A 128 -0.74 -16.76 -13.34
CA VAL A 128 0.49 -16.49 -14.10
C VAL A 128 1.69 -17.13 -13.44
N LEU A 129 2.73 -17.36 -14.23
CA LEU A 129 4.01 -17.83 -13.69
C LEU A 129 4.83 -16.64 -13.19
N SER A 130 5.71 -16.89 -12.22
CA SER A 130 6.60 -15.86 -11.66
C SER A 130 7.49 -15.14 -12.70
N ASP A 131 7.79 -15.81 -13.81
CA ASP A 131 8.59 -15.31 -14.95
C ASP A 131 7.75 -14.73 -16.09
N THR A 132 6.41 -14.79 -16.00
CA THR A 132 5.50 -14.12 -16.94
C THR A 132 5.78 -12.62 -16.94
N LEU A 133 5.62 -11.96 -18.08
CA LEU A 133 5.80 -10.52 -18.19
C LEU A 133 4.75 -9.78 -17.35
N ALA A 134 5.17 -8.72 -16.64
CA ALA A 134 4.28 -7.91 -15.81
C ALA A 134 3.10 -7.34 -16.61
N VAL A 135 3.37 -6.89 -17.84
CA VAL A 135 2.35 -6.34 -18.75
C VAL A 135 1.31 -7.40 -19.14
N GLU A 136 1.74 -8.64 -19.39
CA GLU A 136 0.82 -9.73 -19.72
C GLU A 136 -0.08 -10.05 -18.51
N ALA A 137 0.48 -10.07 -17.30
CA ALA A 137 -0.29 -10.28 -16.08
C ALA A 137 -1.35 -9.18 -15.88
N LEU A 138 -0.97 -7.91 -16.01
CA LEU A 138 -1.90 -6.78 -15.92
C LEU A 138 -2.99 -6.83 -17.00
N GLN A 139 -2.63 -7.19 -18.24
CA GLN A 139 -3.61 -7.37 -19.32
C GLN A 139 -4.63 -8.47 -19.00
N LYS A 140 -4.20 -9.59 -18.41
CA LYS A 140 -5.13 -10.66 -17.96
C LYS A 140 -6.10 -10.16 -16.90
N MET A 141 -5.62 -9.38 -15.93
CA MET A 141 -6.44 -8.81 -14.85
C MET A 141 -7.48 -7.82 -15.38
N VAL A 142 -7.06 -6.93 -16.28
CA VAL A 142 -7.96 -5.99 -16.97
C VAL A 142 -8.97 -6.76 -17.81
N GLN A 143 -8.55 -7.62 -18.74
CA GLN A 143 -9.48 -8.34 -19.62
C GLN A 143 -10.47 -9.22 -18.83
N GLY A 144 -10.00 -9.87 -17.76
CA GLY A 144 -10.84 -10.70 -16.91
C GLY A 144 -11.65 -9.94 -15.86
N LYS A 145 -11.47 -8.61 -15.73
CA LYS A 145 -12.13 -7.75 -14.74
C LYS A 145 -12.00 -8.28 -13.31
N PHE A 146 -10.80 -8.73 -12.95
CA PHE A 146 -10.51 -9.25 -11.62
C PHE A 146 -9.32 -8.53 -10.99
N ARG A 147 -9.41 -8.30 -9.68
CA ARG A 147 -8.38 -7.61 -8.90
C ARG A 147 -7.22 -8.50 -8.49
N HIS A 148 -7.49 -9.79 -8.32
CA HIS A 148 -6.57 -10.74 -7.70
C HIS A 148 -6.11 -11.76 -8.71
N LEU A 149 -4.80 -11.89 -8.90
CA LEU A 149 -4.19 -12.86 -9.82
C LEU A 149 -3.18 -13.74 -9.06
N PRO A 150 -3.45 -15.05 -8.92
CA PRO A 150 -2.51 -16.01 -8.37
C PRO A 150 -1.20 -16.06 -9.17
N VAL A 151 -0.08 -16.12 -8.45
CA VAL A 151 1.26 -16.29 -9.01
C VAL A 151 1.79 -17.66 -8.60
N VAL A 152 2.11 -18.48 -9.60
CA VAL A 152 2.55 -19.87 -9.43
C VAL A 152 4.00 -20.02 -9.87
N GLN A 153 4.76 -20.86 -9.17
CA GLN A 153 6.11 -21.25 -9.55
C GLN A 153 6.30 -22.74 -9.28
N ASN A 154 6.78 -23.49 -10.28
CA ASN A 154 6.99 -24.95 -10.18
C ASN A 154 5.75 -25.74 -9.72
N GLY A 155 4.54 -25.27 -10.05
CA GLY A 155 3.28 -25.89 -9.65
C GLY A 155 2.74 -25.45 -8.28
N GLU A 156 3.52 -24.69 -7.51
CA GLU A 156 3.12 -24.18 -6.19
C GLU A 156 2.70 -22.71 -6.24
N VAL A 157 1.74 -22.34 -5.39
CA VAL A 157 1.30 -20.96 -5.23
C VAL A 157 2.30 -20.20 -4.37
N ILE A 158 2.96 -19.18 -4.93
CA ILE A 158 3.96 -18.38 -4.20
C ILE A 158 3.40 -17.04 -3.70
N ALA A 159 2.45 -16.45 -4.42
CA ALA A 159 1.97 -15.10 -4.13
C ALA A 159 0.63 -14.79 -4.79
N LEU A 160 0.09 -13.62 -4.43
CA LEU A 160 -1.06 -13.00 -5.04
C LEU A 160 -0.70 -11.60 -5.56
N LEU A 161 -1.06 -11.31 -6.80
CA LEU A 161 -0.92 -9.99 -7.41
C LEU A 161 -2.24 -9.23 -7.30
N ASP A 162 -2.18 -7.97 -6.87
CA ASP A 162 -3.32 -7.05 -6.79
C ASP A 162 -3.16 -5.93 -7.83
N ILE A 163 -4.13 -5.77 -8.73
CA ILE A 163 -4.05 -4.80 -9.84
C ILE A 163 -3.98 -3.36 -9.32
N ALA A 164 -4.71 -3.05 -8.23
CA ALA A 164 -4.75 -1.70 -7.67
C ALA A 164 -3.38 -1.32 -7.10
N LYS A 165 -2.74 -2.24 -6.37
CA LYS A 165 -1.36 -2.04 -5.88
C LYS A 165 -0.38 -1.85 -7.04
N CYS A 166 -0.51 -2.64 -8.10
CA CYS A 166 0.37 -2.53 -9.27
C CYS A 166 0.22 -1.17 -9.98
N LEU A 167 -1.00 -0.69 -10.14
CA LEU A 167 -1.27 0.59 -10.80
C LEU A 167 -0.82 1.77 -9.95
N TYR A 168 -1.13 1.77 -8.66
CA TYR A 168 -0.65 2.81 -7.74
C TYR A 168 0.88 2.89 -7.75
N ASP A 169 1.56 1.75 -7.61
CA ASP A 169 3.02 1.67 -7.68
C ASP A 169 3.58 2.28 -8.97
N ALA A 170 2.89 2.10 -10.11
CA ALA A 170 3.27 2.69 -11.39
C ALA A 170 3.13 4.22 -11.37
N ILE A 171 1.97 4.70 -10.94
CA ILE A 171 1.63 6.13 -10.88
C ILE A 171 2.59 6.85 -9.92
N ALA A 172 2.74 6.34 -8.70
CA ALA A 172 3.63 6.94 -7.68
C ALA A 172 5.10 6.96 -8.15
N ARG A 173 5.56 5.95 -8.89
CA ARG A 173 6.90 5.95 -9.48
C ARG A 173 7.04 7.01 -10.56
N MET A 174 6.04 7.13 -11.43
CA MET A 174 6.05 8.16 -12.47
C MET A 174 6.02 9.58 -11.92
N GLU A 175 5.17 9.85 -10.94
CA GLU A 175 5.08 11.16 -10.30
C GLU A 175 6.42 11.56 -9.69
N ARG A 176 7.09 10.62 -8.99
CA ARG A 176 8.44 10.83 -8.45
C ARG A 176 9.49 11.03 -9.55
N ALA A 177 9.40 10.30 -10.66
CA ALA A 177 10.33 10.48 -11.78
C ALA A 177 10.15 11.86 -12.45
N ALA A 178 8.90 12.29 -12.61
CA ALA A 178 8.56 13.62 -13.12
C ALA A 178 9.04 14.73 -12.17
N GLU A 179 8.85 14.57 -10.86
CA GLU A 179 9.30 15.55 -9.86
C GLU A 179 10.83 15.67 -9.82
N LYS A 180 11.53 14.54 -9.89
CA LYS A 180 13.00 14.54 -10.04
C LYS A 180 13.44 15.18 -11.36
N GLY A 181 12.71 14.93 -12.46
CA GLY A 181 12.93 15.59 -13.74
C GLY A 181 12.74 17.11 -13.65
N LYS A 182 11.72 17.58 -12.92
CA LYS A 182 11.48 19.01 -12.64
C LYS A 182 12.57 19.61 -11.77
N ALA A 183 13.03 18.90 -10.73
CA ALA A 183 14.13 19.35 -9.88
C ALA A 183 15.46 19.43 -10.65
N ILE A 184 15.74 18.46 -11.53
CA ILE A 184 16.91 18.48 -12.42
C ILE A 184 16.76 19.61 -13.45
N ALA A 185 15.59 19.77 -14.07
CA ALA A 185 15.33 20.85 -15.02
C ALA A 185 15.49 22.22 -14.35
N ALA A 186 14.94 22.44 -13.16
CA ALA A 186 15.11 23.68 -12.39
C ALA A 186 16.57 23.93 -11.98
N ALA A 187 17.30 22.87 -11.61
CA ALA A 187 18.73 22.96 -11.30
C ALA A 187 19.58 23.27 -12.55
N VAL A 188 19.17 22.80 -13.73
CA VAL A 188 19.82 23.06 -15.02
C VAL A 188 19.41 24.42 -15.59
N GLU A 189 18.19 24.90 -15.36
CA GLU A 189 17.70 26.22 -15.77
C GLU A 189 18.43 27.35 -15.03
N GLY A 190 18.93 27.09 -13.81
CA GLY A 190 19.89 27.94 -13.10
C GLY A 190 21.31 27.97 -13.72
N VAL A 191 21.66 27.00 -14.55
CA VAL A 191 22.95 26.85 -15.24
C VAL A 191 22.86 27.25 -16.73
N GLU A 192 21.68 27.18 -17.34
CA GLU A 192 21.43 27.47 -18.77
C GLU A 192 21.57 28.95 -19.16
N LYS A 193 21.75 29.87 -18.21
CA LYS A 193 22.17 31.24 -18.54
C LYS A 193 23.55 31.33 -19.20
N ASN A 194 24.36 30.27 -19.17
CA ASN A 194 25.71 30.27 -19.75
C ASN A 194 26.03 29.14 -20.74
N TRP A 195 25.15 28.17 -20.97
CA TRP A 195 25.45 27.06 -21.88
C TRP A 195 24.24 26.67 -22.71
N GLY A 196 24.13 27.25 -23.90
CA GLY A 196 23.11 26.85 -24.87
C GLY A 196 23.45 25.50 -25.48
N THR A 197 22.76 24.43 -25.08
CA THR A 197 22.49 23.27 -25.94
C THR A 197 21.37 22.38 -25.36
N SER A 198 20.30 22.27 -26.15
CA SER A 198 19.11 21.42 -26.15
C SER A 198 19.05 20.14 -25.28
N PHE A 199 18.10 20.13 -24.33
CA PHE A 199 17.52 18.92 -23.68
C PHE A 199 15.96 18.92 -23.68
N SER A 200 15.30 19.51 -24.68
CA SER A 200 13.85 19.83 -24.64
C SER A 200 12.86 18.69 -24.97
N GLY A 201 13.31 17.48 -25.32
CA GLY A 201 12.45 16.44 -25.90
C GLY A 201 11.78 15.45 -24.92
N GLN A 202 12.36 15.19 -23.75
CA GLN A 202 11.84 14.18 -22.81
C GLN A 202 10.84 14.77 -21.81
N ASN A 203 11.02 16.02 -21.40
CA ASN A 203 10.13 16.68 -20.44
C ASN A 203 8.74 16.94 -21.03
N THR A 204 8.65 17.30 -22.32
CA THR A 204 7.37 17.50 -23.02
C THR A 204 6.55 16.23 -23.18
N PHE A 205 7.18 15.06 -23.39
CA PHE A 205 6.46 13.78 -23.47
C PHE A 205 5.91 13.34 -22.11
N ILE A 206 6.69 13.48 -21.03
CA ILE A 206 6.22 13.17 -19.67
C ILE A 206 5.13 14.15 -19.23
N GLU A 207 5.26 15.43 -19.57
CA GLU A 207 4.25 16.46 -19.25
C GLU A 207 2.97 16.29 -20.09
N THR A 208 3.08 15.91 -21.37
CA THR A 208 1.91 15.57 -22.20
C THR A 208 1.25 14.26 -21.73
N LEU A 209 2.04 13.24 -21.38
CA LEU A 209 1.50 12.01 -20.78
C LEU A 209 0.84 12.28 -19.43
N ARG A 210 1.43 13.14 -18.61
CA ARG A 210 0.82 13.65 -17.38
C ARG A 210 -0.51 14.29 -17.75
N GLU A 211 -0.52 15.42 -18.46
CA GLU A 211 -1.76 16.14 -18.77
C GLU A 211 -2.85 15.28 -19.42
N GLN A 212 -2.49 14.29 -20.24
CA GLN A 212 -3.43 13.39 -20.89
C GLN A 212 -3.91 12.23 -20.00
N MET A 213 -3.07 11.71 -19.09
CA MET A 213 -3.49 10.71 -18.09
C MET A 213 -4.33 11.33 -16.97
N PHE A 214 -4.08 12.59 -16.62
CA PHE A 214 -4.74 13.30 -15.52
C PHE A 214 -6.02 14.03 -15.94
N ARG A 215 -6.42 13.99 -17.22
CA ARG A 215 -7.59 14.73 -17.73
C ARG A 215 -8.95 14.05 -17.64
N PRO A 216 -9.11 12.73 -17.88
CA PRO A 216 -10.43 12.15 -17.78
C PRO A 216 -10.86 12.14 -16.31
N SER A 217 -11.98 12.81 -16.06
CA SER A 217 -12.66 12.83 -14.78
C SER A 217 -13.61 11.64 -14.66
N LEU A 218 -14.12 11.42 -13.46
CA LEU A 218 -15.06 10.32 -13.19
C LEU A 218 -16.32 10.39 -14.07
N SER A 219 -16.72 11.59 -14.53
CA SER A 219 -17.83 11.74 -15.49
C SER A 219 -17.64 10.94 -16.79
N THR A 220 -16.41 10.61 -17.18
CA THR A 220 -16.13 9.83 -18.40
C THR A 220 -16.34 8.32 -18.25
N ILE A 221 -16.42 7.83 -17.01
CA ILE A 221 -16.51 6.38 -16.71
C ILE A 221 -17.86 6.00 -16.12
N ILE A 222 -18.57 6.97 -15.54
CA ILE A 222 -19.91 6.77 -14.99
C ILE A 222 -20.88 6.56 -16.14
N ALA A 223 -21.62 5.45 -16.09
CA ALA A 223 -22.66 5.15 -17.07
C ALA A 223 -23.86 6.09 -16.90
N ASP A 224 -24.65 6.28 -17.97
CA ASP A 224 -25.85 7.14 -17.96
C ASP A 224 -26.92 6.72 -16.94
N ASN A 225 -26.91 5.44 -16.50
CA ASN A 225 -27.77 4.93 -15.45
C ASN A 225 -27.00 3.97 -14.54
N PRO A 226 -26.23 4.48 -13.57
CA PRO A 226 -25.43 3.65 -12.69
C PRO A 226 -26.35 2.86 -11.77
N LYS A 227 -26.11 1.56 -11.66
CA LYS A 227 -26.78 0.75 -10.65
C LYS A 227 -26.14 1.07 -9.31
N ILE A 228 -26.95 1.47 -8.33
CA ILE A 228 -26.51 1.79 -6.99
C ILE A 228 -27.39 1.01 -6.01
N VAL A 229 -26.78 0.42 -5.00
CA VAL A 229 -27.53 -0.18 -3.89
C VAL A 229 -27.65 0.86 -2.79
N ILE A 230 -28.86 1.38 -2.62
CA ILE A 230 -29.21 2.32 -1.55
C ILE A 230 -29.96 1.54 -0.46
N VAL A 231 -29.57 1.77 0.80
CA VAL A 231 -30.15 1.10 1.97
C VAL A 231 -30.44 2.08 3.10
N SER A 232 -31.36 1.70 3.98
CA SER A 232 -31.65 2.40 5.23
C SER A 232 -30.62 2.03 6.31
N PRO A 233 -30.31 2.91 7.28
CA PRO A 233 -29.49 2.54 8.46
C PRO A 233 -30.06 1.32 9.22
N ASP A 234 -31.39 1.19 9.25
CA ASP A 234 -32.13 0.12 9.92
C ASP A 234 -32.19 -1.18 9.10
N ASP A 235 -31.81 -1.17 7.81
CA ASP A 235 -31.78 -2.39 7.02
C ASP A 235 -30.82 -3.40 7.66
N THR A 236 -31.15 -4.68 7.58
CA THR A 236 -30.25 -5.74 8.06
C THR A 236 -29.10 -5.95 7.08
N VAL A 237 -28.00 -6.52 7.57
CA VAL A 237 -26.89 -6.95 6.69
C VAL A 237 -27.39 -7.97 5.66
N LEU A 238 -28.22 -8.95 6.05
CA LEU A 238 -28.74 -9.97 5.14
C LEU A 238 -29.56 -9.35 3.99
N THR A 239 -30.54 -8.49 4.29
CA THR A 239 -31.35 -7.83 3.26
C THR A 239 -30.48 -6.99 2.33
N THR A 240 -29.46 -6.32 2.87
CA THR A 240 -28.49 -5.57 2.10
C THR A 240 -27.66 -6.47 1.17
N THR A 241 -27.15 -7.60 1.66
CA THR A 241 -26.39 -8.55 0.82
C THR A 241 -27.21 -9.14 -0.31
N LYS A 242 -28.52 -9.35 -0.12
CA LYS A 242 -29.45 -9.79 -1.18
C LYS A 242 -29.59 -8.72 -2.26
N LYS A 243 -29.83 -7.46 -1.89
CA LYS A 243 -29.84 -6.31 -2.82
C LYS A 243 -28.51 -6.21 -3.60
N MET A 244 -27.38 -6.36 -2.91
CA MET A 244 -26.03 -6.36 -3.52
C MET A 244 -25.86 -7.49 -4.54
N GLN A 245 -26.31 -8.70 -4.22
CA GLN A 245 -26.27 -9.86 -5.12
C GLN A 245 -27.13 -9.64 -6.37
N GLU A 246 -28.38 -9.18 -6.20
CA GLU A 246 -29.32 -8.91 -7.30
C GLU A 246 -28.79 -7.86 -8.27
N CYS A 247 -28.24 -6.76 -7.74
CA CYS A 247 -27.64 -5.70 -8.54
C CYS A 247 -26.25 -6.07 -9.09
N ARG A 248 -25.62 -7.13 -8.56
CA ARG A 248 -24.23 -7.56 -8.83
C ARG A 248 -23.19 -6.51 -8.43
N ILE A 249 -23.40 -5.83 -7.30
CA ILE A 249 -22.57 -4.75 -6.77
C ILE A 249 -21.96 -5.18 -5.42
N ASN A 250 -20.76 -4.67 -5.09
CA ASN A 250 -20.00 -5.11 -3.91
C ASN A 250 -20.00 -4.10 -2.74
N SER A 251 -20.73 -2.99 -2.89
CA SER A 251 -20.97 -1.94 -1.89
C SER A 251 -22.43 -1.46 -1.87
N ALA A 252 -22.90 -1.03 -0.72
CA ALA A 252 -24.17 -0.34 -0.53
C ALA A 252 -23.94 1.00 0.18
N VAL A 253 -24.63 2.05 -0.23
CA VAL A 253 -24.56 3.38 0.40
C VAL A 253 -25.81 3.60 1.25
N VAL A 254 -25.59 4.10 2.45
CA VAL A 254 -26.62 4.51 3.39
C VAL A 254 -26.92 5.97 3.15
N LEU A 255 -28.15 6.30 2.76
CA LEU A 255 -28.59 7.68 2.55
C LEU A 255 -29.45 8.14 3.73
N VAL A 256 -29.15 9.33 4.25
CA VAL A 256 -29.97 10.05 5.22
C VAL A 256 -30.17 11.46 4.68
N GLU A 257 -31.42 11.89 4.54
CA GLU A 257 -31.75 13.20 3.92
C GLU A 257 -31.08 13.40 2.55
N ASN A 258 -31.07 12.34 1.73
CA ASN A 258 -30.47 12.31 0.39
C ASN A 258 -28.92 12.40 0.36
N LYS A 259 -28.26 12.50 1.51
CA LYS A 259 -26.80 12.56 1.61
C LYS A 259 -26.18 11.22 2.02
N PRO A 260 -24.97 10.89 1.51
CA PRO A 260 -24.25 9.68 1.90
C PRO A 260 -23.80 9.77 3.36
N TRP A 261 -24.49 9.03 4.22
CA TRP A 261 -24.20 8.98 5.65
C TRP A 261 -23.21 7.84 5.99
N GLY A 262 -23.25 6.77 5.21
CA GLY A 262 -22.39 5.61 5.40
C GLY A 262 -22.22 4.77 4.15
N ILE A 263 -21.22 3.88 4.16
CA ILE A 263 -21.03 2.87 3.13
C ILE A 263 -20.79 1.51 3.79
N LEU A 264 -21.42 0.47 3.26
CA LEU A 264 -21.19 -0.92 3.66
C LEU A 264 -20.61 -1.70 2.47
N THR A 265 -19.43 -2.29 2.65
CA THR A 265 -18.74 -3.07 1.62
C THR A 265 -18.59 -4.54 2.01
N SER A 266 -18.20 -5.38 1.04
CA SER A 266 -17.92 -6.80 1.30
C SER A 266 -16.83 -7.01 2.37
N LYS A 267 -15.83 -6.12 2.41
CA LYS A 267 -14.79 -6.09 3.44
C LYS A 267 -15.37 -5.82 4.83
N ASP A 268 -16.30 -4.88 4.94
CA ASP A 268 -16.93 -4.55 6.23
C ASP A 268 -17.78 -5.72 6.75
N ILE A 269 -18.53 -6.38 5.87
CA ILE A 269 -19.31 -7.57 6.23
C ILE A 269 -18.40 -8.69 6.72
N LEU A 270 -17.30 -8.97 6.02
CA LEU A 270 -16.33 -9.98 6.46
C LEU A 270 -15.71 -9.62 7.82
N MET A 271 -15.26 -8.38 7.98
CA MET A 271 -14.43 -7.95 9.12
C MET A 271 -15.22 -7.58 10.37
N ARG A 272 -16.43 -7.03 10.22
CA ARG A 272 -17.24 -6.50 11.33
C ARG A 272 -18.47 -7.35 11.65
N VAL A 273 -18.92 -8.19 10.72
CA VAL A 273 -20.05 -9.11 10.96
C VAL A 273 -19.53 -10.51 11.21
N ILE A 274 -18.93 -11.14 10.20
CA ILE A 274 -18.54 -12.56 10.26
C ILE A 274 -17.41 -12.77 11.27
N ALA A 275 -16.34 -11.98 11.19
CA ALA A 275 -15.20 -12.12 12.10
C ALA A 275 -15.54 -11.81 13.58
N GLN A 276 -16.65 -11.11 13.82
CA GLN A 276 -17.16 -10.77 15.15
C GLN A 276 -18.30 -11.71 15.61
N ASN A 277 -18.63 -12.74 14.82
CA ASN A 277 -19.73 -13.68 15.09
C ASN A 277 -21.09 -13.01 15.25
N LEU A 278 -21.34 -11.93 14.51
CA LEU A 278 -22.64 -11.26 14.51
C LEU A 278 -23.58 -11.93 13.48
N PRO A 279 -24.85 -12.19 13.84
CA PRO A 279 -25.85 -12.75 12.93
C PRO A 279 -26.26 -11.73 11.84
N PRO A 280 -26.07 -12.03 10.54
CA PRO A 280 -26.42 -11.11 9.45
C PRO A 280 -27.90 -10.76 9.38
N GLU A 281 -28.79 -11.62 9.91
CA GLU A 281 -30.24 -11.49 9.86
C GLU A 281 -30.77 -10.40 10.79
N THR A 282 -30.05 -10.11 11.89
CA THR A 282 -30.50 -9.15 12.91
C THR A 282 -29.54 -7.98 13.10
N THR A 283 -28.33 -8.06 12.55
CA THR A 283 -27.36 -6.94 12.61
C THR A 283 -27.79 -5.85 11.64
N SER A 284 -27.95 -4.62 12.14
CA SER A 284 -28.28 -3.47 11.31
C SER A 284 -27.06 -2.98 10.53
N VAL A 285 -27.31 -2.36 9.37
CA VAL A 285 -26.26 -1.75 8.55
C VAL A 285 -25.54 -0.65 9.31
N GLU A 286 -26.27 0.20 10.06
CA GLU A 286 -25.70 1.28 10.87
C GLU A 286 -24.59 0.81 11.81
N GLN A 287 -24.75 -0.36 12.43
CA GLN A 287 -23.79 -0.88 13.40
C GLN A 287 -22.44 -1.24 12.78
N VAL A 288 -22.40 -1.57 11.48
CA VAL A 288 -21.23 -2.17 10.83
C VAL A 288 -20.75 -1.43 9.59
N MET A 289 -21.48 -0.42 9.12
CA MET A 289 -21.04 0.44 8.02
C MET A 289 -19.82 1.30 8.40
N THR A 290 -19.14 1.81 7.39
CA THR A 290 -18.16 2.88 7.54
C THR A 290 -18.90 4.22 7.47
N PRO A 291 -18.94 5.01 8.57
CA PRO A 291 -19.64 6.30 8.59
C PRO A 291 -18.85 7.37 7.83
N ASN A 292 -19.55 8.38 7.31
CA ASN A 292 -18.97 9.53 6.61
C ASN A 292 -17.94 9.11 5.53
N PRO A 293 -18.36 8.32 4.51
CA PRO A 293 -17.44 7.88 3.48
C PRO A 293 -16.85 9.07 2.75
N GLU A 294 -15.57 8.96 2.40
CA GLU A 294 -14.96 9.93 1.48
C GLU A 294 -15.69 9.87 0.13
N CYS A 295 -15.94 11.04 -0.45
CA CYS A 295 -16.73 11.17 -1.67
C CYS A 295 -15.95 11.97 -2.71
N ALA A 296 -16.14 11.63 -3.98
CA ALA A 296 -15.63 12.39 -5.11
C ALA A 296 -16.75 13.16 -5.80
N THR A 297 -16.37 14.06 -6.71
CA THR A 297 -17.28 14.76 -7.62
C THR A 297 -17.13 14.24 -9.04
N LEU A 298 -18.09 14.54 -9.92
CA LEU A 298 -18.00 14.22 -11.36
C LEU A 298 -16.75 14.80 -12.04
N ASP A 299 -16.23 15.91 -11.52
CA ASP A 299 -15.06 16.63 -12.03
C ASP A 299 -13.74 16.07 -11.44
N THR A 300 -13.81 15.14 -10.48
CA THR A 300 -12.62 14.53 -9.87
C THR A 300 -11.83 13.74 -10.92
N PRO A 301 -10.52 13.99 -11.08
CA PRO A 301 -9.67 13.21 -11.99
C PRO A 301 -9.59 11.74 -11.60
N ILE A 302 -9.58 10.82 -12.58
CA ILE A 302 -9.45 9.37 -12.34
C ILE A 302 -8.22 9.04 -11.47
N VAL A 303 -7.08 9.68 -11.73
CA VAL A 303 -5.86 9.44 -10.94
C VAL A 303 -5.99 9.96 -9.51
N SER A 304 -6.68 11.09 -9.31
CA SER A 304 -6.98 11.60 -7.97
C SER A 304 -7.86 10.63 -7.20
N ALA A 305 -8.87 10.04 -7.86
CA ALA A 305 -9.70 9.01 -7.26
C ALA A 305 -8.91 7.76 -6.87
N LEU A 306 -7.93 7.34 -7.68
CA LEU A 306 -7.02 6.23 -7.33
C LEU A 306 -6.16 6.55 -6.10
N HIS A 307 -5.62 7.77 -6.00
CA HIS A 307 -4.87 8.22 -4.84
C HIS A 307 -5.73 8.24 -3.58
N THR A 308 -6.90 8.86 -3.66
CA THR A 308 -7.90 8.86 -2.57
C THR A 308 -8.24 7.44 -2.09
N MET A 309 -8.52 6.51 -3.02
CA MET A 309 -8.77 5.10 -2.68
C MET A 309 -7.57 4.42 -2.02
N HIS A 310 -6.35 4.68 -2.51
CA HIS A 310 -5.14 4.10 -1.96
C HIS A 310 -4.83 4.61 -0.55
N ASP A 311 -4.79 5.93 -0.39
CA ASP A 311 -4.43 6.62 0.86
C ASP A 311 -5.47 6.35 1.95
N GLY A 312 -6.75 6.33 1.56
CA GLY A 312 -7.85 5.99 2.45
C GLY A 312 -8.04 4.49 2.70
N ASN A 313 -7.30 3.61 2.00
CA ASN A 313 -7.38 2.15 2.10
C ASN A 313 -8.80 1.58 1.89
N PHE A 314 -9.52 2.16 0.93
CA PHE A 314 -10.84 1.73 0.48
C PHE A 314 -10.87 1.60 -1.04
N LEU A 315 -11.83 0.82 -1.55
CA LEU A 315 -11.89 0.43 -2.97
C LEU A 315 -13.17 0.89 -3.67
N HIS A 316 -14.04 1.58 -2.96
CA HIS A 316 -15.30 2.10 -3.47
C HIS A 316 -15.39 3.57 -3.09
N LEU A 317 -15.77 4.41 -4.04
CA LEU A 317 -15.83 5.86 -3.87
C LEU A 317 -17.19 6.35 -4.35
N PRO A 318 -18.08 6.79 -3.44
CA PRO A 318 -19.29 7.50 -3.81
C PRO A 318 -18.96 8.77 -4.60
N VAL A 319 -19.74 9.03 -5.64
CA VAL A 319 -19.59 10.20 -6.51
C VAL A 319 -20.83 11.06 -6.39
N LEU A 320 -20.64 12.33 -6.05
CA LEU A 320 -21.68 13.32 -5.83
C LEU A 320 -21.76 14.32 -6.98
N ASP A 321 -22.94 14.88 -7.19
CA ASP A 321 -23.13 16.04 -8.05
C ASP A 321 -22.75 17.35 -7.33
N ARG A 322 -23.09 18.48 -7.97
CA ARG A 322 -22.82 19.81 -7.44
C ARG A 322 -23.75 20.19 -6.27
N ASP A 323 -24.90 19.55 -6.18
CA ASP A 323 -25.90 19.77 -5.14
C ASP A 323 -25.63 18.89 -3.89
N GLY A 324 -24.64 17.99 -3.98
CA GLY A 324 -24.22 17.08 -2.92
C GLY A 324 -25.00 15.77 -2.89
N GLU A 325 -25.71 15.48 -3.97
CA GLU A 325 -26.56 14.30 -4.13
C GLU A 325 -25.78 13.13 -4.72
N LEU A 326 -26.12 11.91 -4.31
CA LEU A 326 -25.43 10.70 -4.78
C LEU A 326 -25.77 10.41 -6.25
N VAL A 327 -24.75 10.46 -7.12
CA VAL A 327 -24.88 10.15 -8.55
C VAL A 327 -24.51 8.71 -8.86
N SER A 328 -23.41 8.21 -8.29
CA SER A 328 -22.86 6.89 -8.59
C SER A 328 -21.92 6.40 -7.48
N ILE A 329 -21.51 5.14 -7.55
CA ILE A 329 -20.38 4.60 -6.80
C ILE A 329 -19.42 4.02 -7.83
N VAL A 330 -18.15 4.43 -7.78
CA VAL A 330 -17.10 3.86 -8.62
C VAL A 330 -16.22 2.94 -7.81
N ASP A 331 -15.88 1.77 -8.36
CA ASP A 331 -14.95 0.84 -7.73
C ASP A 331 -13.53 0.96 -8.30
N VAL A 332 -12.56 0.43 -7.56
CA VAL A 332 -11.14 0.47 -7.96
C VAL A 332 -10.89 -0.21 -9.30
N ILE A 333 -11.68 -1.22 -9.68
CA ILE A 333 -11.52 -1.94 -10.95
C ILE A 333 -11.95 -1.01 -12.09
N GLU A 334 -13.10 -0.35 -11.98
CA GLU A 334 -13.60 0.62 -12.95
C GLU A 334 -12.61 1.77 -13.13
N VAL A 335 -12.13 2.35 -12.04
CA VAL A 335 -11.15 3.45 -12.07
C VAL A 335 -9.82 2.98 -12.65
N THR A 336 -9.34 1.79 -12.29
CA THR A 336 -8.11 1.17 -12.84
C THR A 336 -8.24 0.91 -14.34
N HIS A 337 -9.37 0.36 -14.77
CA HIS A 337 -9.66 0.10 -16.18
C HIS A 337 -9.66 1.38 -16.99
N ALA A 338 -10.31 2.42 -16.46
CA ALA A 338 -10.36 3.70 -17.12
C ALA A 338 -8.96 4.31 -17.23
N ALA A 339 -8.15 4.27 -16.16
CA ALA A 339 -6.77 4.72 -16.20
C ALA A 339 -5.95 3.98 -17.29
N VAL A 340 -6.09 2.65 -17.39
CA VAL A 340 -5.41 1.85 -18.43
C VAL A 340 -5.94 2.19 -19.84
N ALA A 341 -7.25 2.39 -19.98
CA ALA A 341 -7.88 2.77 -21.25
C ALA A 341 -7.42 4.15 -21.71
N THR A 342 -7.32 5.13 -20.81
CA THR A 342 -6.77 6.46 -21.09
C THR A 342 -5.36 6.36 -21.65
N VAL A 343 -4.46 5.62 -20.99
CA VAL A 343 -3.08 5.41 -21.48
C VAL A 343 -3.09 4.77 -22.89
N SER A 344 -4.01 3.83 -23.12
CA SER A 344 -4.15 3.16 -24.43
C SER A 344 -4.70 4.09 -25.53
N GLN A 345 -5.60 5.00 -25.17
CA GLN A 345 -6.26 5.93 -26.08
C GLN A 345 -5.37 7.12 -26.45
N VAL A 346 -4.51 7.56 -25.53
CA VAL A 346 -3.42 8.51 -25.83
C VAL A 346 -2.56 7.96 -26.98
N GLY A 347 -2.19 6.68 -26.94
CA GLY A 347 -1.46 6.04 -28.04
C GLY A 347 -2.17 6.13 -29.38
N LYS A 348 -3.50 6.00 -29.42
CA LYS A 348 -4.30 6.08 -30.66
C LYS A 348 -4.43 7.51 -31.22
N ASN A 349 -4.53 8.52 -30.36
CA ASN A 349 -4.66 9.93 -30.77
C ASN A 349 -3.39 10.47 -31.46
N PHE A 350 -2.24 9.82 -31.27
CA PHE A 350 -1.00 10.08 -32.02
C PHE A 350 -0.92 9.33 -33.37
N GLY A 351 -2.02 8.75 -33.87
CA GLY A 351 -2.07 8.07 -35.18
C GLY A 351 -1.38 6.71 -35.21
N VAL A 352 -1.23 6.07 -34.05
CA VAL A 352 -0.46 4.84 -33.88
C VAL A 352 -1.40 3.61 -33.85
N ASN A 353 -1.12 2.60 -34.68
CA ASN A 353 -1.91 1.36 -34.78
C ASN A 353 -2.13 0.67 -33.42
N ASN A 354 -3.19 -0.13 -33.28
CA ASN A 354 -3.60 -0.80 -32.02
C ASN A 354 -2.46 -1.61 -31.35
N GLU A 355 -1.57 -2.20 -32.15
CA GLU A 355 -0.38 -2.93 -31.69
C GLU A 355 0.69 -1.99 -31.12
N ALA A 356 0.86 -0.82 -31.70
CA ALA A 356 1.83 0.17 -31.27
C ALA A 356 1.31 1.06 -30.11
N ALA A 357 -0.01 1.22 -29.97
CA ALA A 357 -0.63 1.72 -28.72
C ALA A 357 -0.43 0.73 -27.57
N SER A 358 -0.62 -0.57 -27.83
CA SER A 358 -0.29 -1.65 -26.86
C SER A 358 1.21 -1.69 -26.55
N THR A 359 2.06 -1.40 -27.53
CA THR A 359 3.51 -1.26 -27.34
C THR A 359 3.87 -0.01 -26.54
N MET A 360 3.12 1.09 -26.68
CA MET A 360 3.31 2.32 -25.90
C MET A 360 2.87 2.12 -24.45
N VAL A 361 1.74 1.46 -24.23
CA VAL A 361 1.29 1.00 -22.90
C VAL A 361 2.33 0.03 -22.31
N LYS A 362 2.83 -0.94 -23.10
CA LYS A 362 3.91 -1.84 -22.69
C LYS A 362 5.16 -1.05 -22.30
N LYS A 363 5.62 -0.10 -23.12
CA LYS A 363 6.78 0.77 -22.83
C LYS A 363 6.54 1.68 -21.64
N PHE A 364 5.33 2.15 -21.43
CA PHE A 364 4.92 2.93 -20.28
C PHE A 364 5.06 2.09 -19.02
N TRP A 365 4.47 0.90 -19.00
CA TRP A 365 4.58 -0.04 -17.89
C TRP A 365 6.03 -0.46 -17.69
N ASP A 366 6.73 -0.83 -18.76
CA ASP A 366 8.14 -1.19 -18.71
C ASP A 366 9.00 -0.03 -18.24
N SER A 367 8.68 1.24 -18.53
CA SER A 367 9.45 2.42 -18.07
C SER A 367 9.13 2.82 -16.64
N ALA A 368 7.84 2.89 -16.27
CA ALA A 368 7.39 3.11 -14.90
C ALA A 368 7.89 1.99 -13.96
N MET A 369 8.08 0.80 -14.52
CA MET A 369 8.58 -0.38 -13.83
C MET A 369 10.06 -0.68 -14.15
N ALA A 370 10.78 0.04 -15.01
CA ALA A 370 12.23 -0.17 -15.23
C ALA A 370 13.05 0.55 -14.16
N LEU A 371 12.46 1.53 -13.50
CA LEU A 371 13.03 2.15 -12.32
C LEU A 371 13.26 1.06 -11.27
N PRO A 372 14.43 1.07 -10.58
CA PRO A 372 14.76 0.07 -9.58
C PRO A 372 13.60 -0.09 -8.59
N PRO A 373 13.35 -1.32 -8.09
CA PRO A 373 12.36 -1.51 -7.03
C PRO A 373 12.62 -0.47 -5.95
N ILE A 374 11.52 0.06 -5.42
CA ILE A 374 11.59 0.84 -4.19
C ILE A 374 12.28 -0.10 -3.22
N GLU A 375 13.46 0.26 -2.73
CA GLU A 375 13.94 -0.31 -1.49
C GLU A 375 12.95 0.20 -0.44
N ASP A 376 11.85 -0.54 -0.28
CA ASP A 376 11.05 -0.45 0.91
C ASP A 376 11.98 -0.95 2.01
N GLU A 377 12.45 -0.06 2.89
CA GLU A 377 13.07 -0.45 4.16
C GLU A 377 12.09 -1.25 5.06
N ASP A 378 10.88 -1.59 4.60
CA ASP A 378 9.77 -2.07 5.43
C ASP A 378 9.11 -3.40 5.02
N GLU A 379 9.79 -4.31 4.31
CA GLU A 379 9.30 -5.70 4.12
C GLU A 379 10.27 -6.80 4.61
N THR A 380 10.78 -6.67 5.84
CA THR A 380 11.38 -7.80 6.58
C THR A 380 10.56 -8.24 7.77
N ARG A 381 9.24 -8.38 7.66
CA ARG A 381 8.49 -9.16 8.66
C ARG A 381 7.37 -9.94 8.02
N SER A 382 7.61 -11.23 7.78
CA SER A 382 6.81 -12.25 8.45
C SER A 382 7.40 -13.67 8.37
N TYR A 383 7.20 -14.40 9.49
CA TYR A 383 7.19 -15.87 9.72
C TYR A 383 8.48 -16.59 10.14
N SER A 384 8.63 -16.74 11.46
CA SER A 384 9.12 -17.96 12.13
C SER A 384 8.81 -17.79 13.63
N SER A 385 7.70 -18.32 14.13
CA SER A 385 7.62 -19.60 14.87
C SER A 385 7.79 -19.42 16.38
N LEU A 386 6.75 -19.87 17.09
CA LEU A 386 6.69 -20.12 18.52
C LEU A 386 7.89 -20.95 19.01
N LYS A 387 8.60 -20.48 20.04
CA LYS A 387 9.13 -21.32 21.12
C LYS A 387 9.46 -20.48 22.36
N LEU A 388 9.08 -21.04 23.52
CA LEU A 388 9.22 -20.51 24.87
C LEU A 388 10.67 -20.55 25.41
N ALA A 389 10.95 -19.59 26.30
CA ALA A 389 11.91 -19.55 27.41
C ALA A 389 13.43 -19.62 27.14
N SER A 390 14.18 -18.54 27.41
CA SER A 390 14.90 -18.29 28.69
C SER A 390 15.86 -17.07 28.60
N GLU A 391 15.99 -16.41 29.75
CA GLU A 391 16.89 -15.35 30.26
C GLU A 391 18.22 -14.93 29.58
N ALA A 392 18.49 -13.62 29.75
CA ALA A 392 19.75 -12.92 30.08
C ALA A 392 20.71 -12.38 28.98
N ALA A 393 21.02 -11.09 29.18
CA ALA A 393 22.22 -10.30 28.85
C ALA A 393 22.42 -9.72 27.42
N GLU A 394 22.28 -8.38 27.37
CA GLU A 394 23.05 -7.33 26.68
C GLU A 394 23.74 -7.62 25.32
N THR A 395 23.40 -6.85 24.28
CA THR A 395 24.16 -5.69 23.74
C THR A 395 23.61 -5.30 22.34
N GLU A 396 23.24 -4.03 22.19
CA GLU A 396 23.15 -3.18 20.98
C GLU A 396 22.68 -3.75 19.61
N ARG A 397 21.50 -3.31 19.15
CA ARG A 397 21.34 -2.39 18.00
C ARG A 397 19.87 -1.99 17.75
N SER A 398 19.63 -0.70 17.99
CA SER A 398 18.66 0.23 17.38
C SER A 398 17.39 -0.34 16.71
N LEU A 399 16.27 -0.10 17.40
CA LEU A 399 14.90 -0.14 16.88
C LEU A 399 14.60 1.06 15.95
N PRO A 400 13.91 0.88 14.82
CA PRO A 400 13.24 1.97 14.10
C PRO A 400 11.78 2.10 14.57
N TYR A 401 11.35 3.34 14.79
CA TYR A 401 9.96 3.78 14.99
C TYR A 401 9.71 4.99 14.06
N PRO A 402 8.45 5.27 13.71
CA PRO A 402 7.95 5.33 12.35
C PRO A 402 7.87 6.77 11.80
N SER A 403 7.97 6.90 10.48
CA SER A 403 7.77 8.14 9.74
C SER A 403 6.32 8.60 9.79
N SER A 404 6.03 9.51 10.71
CA SER A 404 4.79 10.29 10.73
C SER A 404 4.94 11.50 9.81
N ASN A 405 4.26 11.49 8.66
CA ASN A 405 4.11 12.65 7.77
C ASN A 405 3.15 13.68 8.40
N PHE A 406 3.56 14.29 9.51
CA PHE A 406 2.96 15.53 9.99
C PHE A 406 3.86 16.68 9.52
N PRO A 407 3.35 17.64 8.71
CA PRO A 407 4.16 18.71 8.13
C PRO A 407 4.85 19.60 9.19
N PHE A 408 4.39 19.52 10.44
CA PHE A 408 4.86 20.27 11.59
C PHE A 408 5.71 19.44 12.57
N THR A 409 6.22 18.27 12.17
CA THR A 409 7.11 17.46 13.03
C THR A 409 8.53 17.41 12.48
N PHE A 410 9.52 17.38 13.36
CA PHE A 410 10.94 17.30 12.99
C PHE A 410 11.73 16.43 13.96
N GLY A 411 12.85 15.90 13.49
CA GLY A 411 13.75 15.05 14.28
C GLY A 411 14.66 15.89 15.19
N PHE A 412 14.82 15.45 16.42
CA PHE A 412 15.73 16.06 17.41
C PHE A 412 16.63 14.99 18.01
N LYS A 413 17.86 15.39 18.35
CA LYS A 413 18.85 14.56 19.06
C LYS A 413 19.28 15.29 20.31
N ILE A 414 19.21 14.65 21.46
CA ILE A 414 19.65 15.24 22.73
C ILE A 414 20.55 14.27 23.47
N GLN A 415 21.63 14.77 24.05
CA GLN A 415 22.52 13.96 24.87
C GLN A 415 22.15 14.11 26.34
N ASP A 416 21.95 13.01 27.05
CA ASP A 416 21.73 13.04 28.49
C ASP A 416 23.06 13.19 29.27
N ARG A 417 22.95 13.42 30.58
CA ARG A 417 24.12 13.56 31.48
C ARG A 417 24.97 12.29 31.58
N MET A 418 24.42 11.13 31.22
CA MET A 418 25.13 9.85 31.15
C MET A 418 25.83 9.65 29.78
N GLY A 419 25.78 10.65 28.90
CA GLY A 419 26.39 10.62 27.57
C GLY A 419 25.57 9.89 26.51
N ARG A 420 24.37 9.39 26.83
CA ARG A 420 23.51 8.66 25.89
C ARG A 420 22.77 9.63 24.98
N MET A 421 22.75 9.32 23.68
CA MET A 421 22.07 10.13 22.68
C MET A 421 20.65 9.63 22.47
N HIS A 422 19.67 10.48 22.77
CA HIS A 422 18.25 10.22 22.55
C HIS A 422 17.81 10.85 21.24
N ARG A 423 17.14 10.06 20.38
CA ARG A 423 16.50 10.55 19.15
C ARG A 423 14.99 10.54 19.34
N PHE A 424 14.34 11.61 18.94
CA PHE A 424 12.89 11.74 19.03
C PHE A 424 12.37 12.72 17.97
N THR A 425 11.06 12.71 17.76
CA THR A 425 10.35 13.65 16.89
C THR A 425 9.42 14.48 17.75
N SER A 426 9.33 15.79 17.47
CA SER A 426 8.43 16.70 18.19
C SER A 426 7.73 17.63 17.21
N ASP A 427 6.58 18.17 17.63
CA ASP A 427 5.93 19.30 16.94
C ASP A 427 6.89 20.51 16.99
N THR A 428 6.95 21.25 15.89
CA THR A 428 7.87 22.37 15.67
C THR A 428 7.19 23.72 15.86
N ARG A 429 5.88 23.74 16.13
CA ARG A 429 5.09 24.97 16.32
C ARG A 429 5.16 25.49 17.75
N SER A 430 5.43 24.63 18.73
CA SER A 430 5.51 25.01 20.15
C SER A 430 6.77 24.47 20.82
N LEU A 431 7.53 25.37 21.44
CA LEU A 431 8.68 25.06 22.28
C LEU A 431 8.27 24.26 23.51
N THR A 432 7.05 24.46 24.03
CA THR A 432 6.50 23.70 25.17
C THR A 432 6.38 22.21 24.86
N ASP A 433 5.95 21.84 23.65
CA ASP A 433 5.87 20.44 23.21
C ASP A 433 7.26 19.81 23.10
N LEU A 434 8.23 20.58 22.59
CA LEU A 434 9.63 20.17 22.54
C LEU A 434 10.22 19.95 23.94
N ILE A 435 9.98 20.88 24.86
CA ILE A 435 10.40 20.78 26.27
C ILE A 435 9.76 19.55 26.93
N THR A 436 8.47 19.32 26.70
CA THR A 436 7.75 18.15 27.22
C THR A 436 8.34 16.85 26.69
N ALA A 437 8.65 16.78 25.39
CA ALA A 437 9.30 15.63 24.78
C ALA A 437 10.71 15.40 25.34
N VAL A 438 11.47 16.46 25.59
CA VAL A 438 12.79 16.40 26.25
C VAL A 438 12.66 15.87 27.68
N LEU A 439 11.74 16.40 28.47
CA LEU A 439 11.48 15.98 29.86
C LEU A 439 11.09 14.49 29.95
N GLN A 440 10.20 14.01 29.07
CA GLN A 440 9.81 12.61 29.01
C GLN A 440 10.99 11.66 28.74
N ARG A 441 12.04 12.12 28.04
CA ARG A 441 13.20 11.30 27.66
C ARG A 441 14.34 11.37 28.66
N LEU A 442 14.48 12.48 29.36
CA LEU A 442 15.51 12.64 30.39
C LEU A 442 15.11 12.00 31.73
N GLY A 443 13.82 11.76 31.97
CA GLY A 443 13.32 11.14 33.19
C GLY A 443 13.49 12.06 34.41
N ASP A 444 12.83 11.71 35.51
CA ASP A 444 12.78 12.50 36.76
C ASP A 444 14.15 12.49 37.46
N ASP A 445 15.11 13.25 36.92
CA ASP A 445 16.41 13.48 37.54
C ASP A 445 16.23 14.57 38.61
N ARG A 446 16.64 14.26 39.84
CA ARG A 446 16.14 14.83 41.10
C ARG A 446 16.56 16.28 41.41
N ASP A 447 16.86 17.10 40.41
CA ASP A 447 17.10 18.55 40.55
C ASP A 447 15.89 19.34 40.02
N ARG A 448 14.80 19.37 40.80
CA ARG A 448 13.60 20.19 40.52
C ARG A 448 13.86 21.70 40.50
N ASP A 449 15.05 22.14 40.90
CA ASP A 449 15.38 23.55 41.11
C ASP A 449 16.29 24.16 40.03
N SER A 450 16.63 23.41 38.96
CA SER A 450 17.43 23.93 37.83
C SER A 450 16.73 23.72 36.49
N VAL A 451 16.13 24.79 35.96
CA VAL A 451 15.57 24.81 34.60
C VAL A 451 16.73 24.99 33.60
N PRO A 452 17.03 24.00 32.74
CA PRO A 452 18.10 24.16 31.75
C PRO A 452 17.67 25.05 30.58
N GLN A 453 18.64 25.73 29.97
CA GLN A 453 18.45 26.35 28.66
C GLN A 453 18.65 25.31 27.56
N ILE A 454 17.78 25.34 26.54
CA ILE A 454 17.91 24.50 25.35
C ILE A 454 18.68 25.30 24.29
N LEU A 455 19.78 24.73 23.81
CA LEU A 455 20.57 25.25 22.70
C LEU A 455 20.54 24.26 21.53
N TYR A 456 20.68 24.73 20.30
CA TYR A 456 20.91 23.88 19.13
C TYR A 456 22.30 24.14 18.54
N GLU A 457 22.86 23.12 17.87
CA GLU A 457 24.11 23.22 17.10
C GLU A 457 23.78 23.65 15.66
N ASP A 458 24.33 24.77 15.21
CA ASP A 458 24.16 25.29 13.84
C ASP A 458 25.23 24.75 12.86
N GLU A 459 25.29 25.28 11.63
CA GLU A 459 26.24 24.85 10.59
C GLU A 459 27.70 25.15 10.91
N ASP A 460 27.94 26.18 11.72
CA ASP A 460 29.27 26.61 12.16
C ASP A 460 29.70 25.88 13.45
N HIS A 461 28.89 24.93 13.92
CA HIS A 461 29.03 24.21 15.20
C HIS A 461 28.89 25.11 16.44
N ASP A 462 28.24 26.26 16.29
CA ASP A 462 27.93 27.16 17.39
C ASP A 462 26.67 26.71 18.14
N LYS A 463 26.65 26.94 19.45
CA LYS A 463 25.51 26.61 20.32
C LYS A 463 24.61 27.82 20.46
N VAL A 464 23.50 27.81 19.74
CA VAL A 464 22.54 28.92 19.68
C VAL A 464 21.34 28.62 20.60
N VAL A 465 20.92 29.59 21.40
CA VAL A 465 19.82 29.42 22.38
C VAL A 465 18.45 29.39 21.68
N LEU A 466 17.58 28.45 22.08
CA LEU A 466 16.17 28.43 21.73
C LEU A 466 15.36 29.06 22.86
N ALA A 467 14.93 30.31 22.69
CA ALA A 467 14.20 31.08 23.71
C ALA A 467 12.70 31.24 23.42
N SER A 468 12.27 31.03 22.18
CA SER A 468 10.88 31.20 21.75
C SER A 468 10.44 30.17 20.70
N ASP A 469 9.12 30.06 20.50
CA ASP A 469 8.52 29.24 19.43
C ASP A 469 9.02 29.67 18.04
N ASN A 470 9.30 30.96 17.84
CA ASN A 470 9.84 31.49 16.59
C ASN A 470 11.27 31.01 16.34
N ASP A 471 12.13 30.98 17.37
CA ASP A 471 13.51 30.50 17.25
C ASP A 471 13.54 29.01 16.87
N LEU A 472 12.63 28.21 17.43
CA LEU A 472 12.47 26.80 17.08
C LEU A 472 12.06 26.61 15.62
N GLN A 473 11.10 27.40 15.14
CA GLN A 473 10.64 27.33 13.76
C GLN A 473 11.75 27.70 12.78
N VAL A 474 12.47 28.80 13.04
CA VAL A 474 13.60 29.26 12.21
C VAL A 474 14.71 28.21 12.17
N ALA A 475 15.08 27.63 13.32
CA ALA A 475 16.12 26.59 13.38
C ALA A 475 15.73 25.34 12.58
N VAL A 476 14.46 24.92 12.66
CA VAL A 476 13.94 23.75 11.92
C VAL A 476 13.84 24.01 10.43
N GLU A 477 13.38 25.20 10.02
CA GLU A 477 13.26 25.58 8.62
C GLU A 477 14.65 25.67 7.96
N HIS A 478 15.62 26.25 8.66
CA HIS A 478 17.02 26.25 8.25
C HIS A 478 17.58 24.83 8.14
N ALA A 479 17.36 23.96 9.13
CA ALA A 479 17.81 22.57 9.07
C ALA A 479 17.18 21.82 7.87
N LYS A 480 15.92 22.10 7.53
CA LYS A 480 15.23 21.52 6.36
C LYS A 480 15.80 22.01 5.03
N SER A 481 16.11 23.31 4.89
CA SER A 481 16.67 23.87 3.65
C SER A 481 18.07 23.32 3.33
N VAL A 482 18.82 22.97 4.37
CA VAL A 482 20.17 22.39 4.30
C VAL A 482 20.13 20.86 4.12
N GLY A 483 18.95 20.24 4.26
CA GLY A 483 18.77 18.79 4.11
C GLY A 483 19.11 17.97 5.36
N LEU A 484 19.25 18.62 6.52
CA LEU A 484 19.41 17.93 7.80
C LEU A 484 18.12 17.23 8.19
N LYS A 485 18.25 15.95 8.58
CA LYS A 485 17.10 15.12 9.03
C LYS A 485 16.78 15.29 10.52
N GLY A 486 17.52 16.15 11.22
CA GLY A 486 17.23 16.49 12.62
C GLY A 486 18.25 17.45 13.24
N LEU A 487 17.79 18.21 14.24
CA LEU A 487 18.61 19.17 15.01
C LEU A 487 19.24 18.49 16.22
N ARG A 488 20.47 18.90 16.56
CA ARG A 488 21.13 18.46 17.79
C ARG A 488 20.93 19.51 18.88
N LEU A 489 20.34 19.09 19.99
CA LEU A 489 20.02 19.90 21.14
C LEU A 489 21.04 19.67 22.26
N HIS A 490 21.39 20.75 22.96
CA HIS A 490 22.24 20.80 24.12
C HIS A 490 21.48 21.43 25.29
N LEU A 491 21.62 20.86 26.48
CA LEU A 491 21.08 21.46 27.70
C LEU A 491 22.20 22.09 28.48
N ASP A 492 22.06 23.38 28.77
CA ASP A 492 22.94 24.09 29.68
C ASP A 492 22.24 24.33 31.03
N TYR A 493 22.87 23.84 32.10
CA TYR A 493 22.41 23.96 33.48
C TYR A 493 23.20 25.02 34.27
N SER A 494 24.08 25.77 33.60
CA SER A 494 25.01 26.73 34.22
C SER A 494 24.32 27.92 34.91
N GLY A 495 23.02 28.14 34.68
CA GLY A 495 22.28 29.32 35.15
C GLY A 495 21.77 29.33 36.60
N THR A 496 21.90 28.25 37.39
CA THR A 496 21.23 28.18 38.73
C THR A 496 22.14 27.90 39.93
N LYS A 497 23.46 27.99 39.79
CA LYS A 497 24.38 27.95 40.94
C LYS A 497 25.11 29.28 41.13
N ASP A 498 24.48 30.19 41.89
CA ASP A 498 25.22 30.98 42.88
C ASP A 498 24.30 31.63 43.92
N HIS A 499 24.19 31.00 45.09
CA HIS A 499 23.69 31.63 46.29
C HIS A 499 24.85 32.30 47.05
N ARG A 500 24.63 33.56 47.44
CA ARG A 500 25.36 34.35 48.46
C ARG A 500 26.74 34.92 48.07
N ARG A 501 26.74 36.11 47.44
CA ARG A 501 27.60 37.22 47.88
C ARG A 501 27.03 38.59 47.48
N ARG A 502 27.09 39.48 48.45
CA ARG A 502 26.57 40.85 48.54
C ARG A 502 27.17 41.77 47.45
N GLY A 503 26.33 42.49 46.69
CA GLY A 503 26.77 43.55 45.79
C GLY A 503 25.65 44.11 44.92
N SER A 504 25.33 45.38 45.14
CA SER A 504 24.27 46.18 44.51
C SER A 504 24.39 46.29 42.97
N GLY A 505 23.28 46.13 42.24
CA GLY A 505 23.15 46.69 40.89
C GLY A 505 22.21 45.94 39.94
N SER A 506 21.05 46.55 39.68
CA SER A 506 20.37 46.63 38.37
C SER A 506 19.78 45.37 37.72
N GLY A 507 18.45 45.37 37.57
CA GLY A 507 17.73 44.74 36.45
C GLY A 507 17.41 43.25 36.60
N CYS A 508 16.30 42.93 37.28
CA CYS A 508 15.66 41.62 37.16
C CYS A 508 15.14 41.46 35.72
N MET A 509 15.84 40.68 34.87
CA MET A 509 15.28 40.17 33.61
C MET A 509 14.49 38.91 33.94
N ASP A 510 13.17 39.02 33.87
CA ASP A 510 12.26 37.88 34.00
C ASP A 510 12.51 36.88 32.86
N TYR A 511 12.76 35.62 33.23
CA TYR A 511 13.11 34.54 32.32
C TYR A 511 11.88 34.05 31.54
N ALA A 512 11.75 34.43 30.27
CA ALA A 512 10.65 34.05 29.37
C ALA A 512 10.47 32.52 29.17
N ASN A 513 11.47 31.70 29.54
CA ASN A 513 11.38 30.24 29.45
C ASN A 513 10.70 29.60 30.67
N SER A 514 10.64 30.29 31.82
CA SER A 514 10.09 29.73 33.08
C SER A 514 8.65 29.22 32.91
N ASP A 515 7.82 29.94 32.17
CA ASP A 515 6.40 29.60 31.99
C ASP A 515 6.18 28.37 31.11
N ALA A 516 6.99 28.20 30.05
CA ALA A 516 6.96 27.01 29.20
C ALA A 516 7.39 25.75 29.97
N TRP A 517 8.46 25.85 30.77
CA TRP A 517 8.91 24.76 31.64
C TRP A 517 7.89 24.42 32.74
N ASN A 518 7.28 25.41 33.38
CA ASN A 518 6.25 25.20 34.40
C ASN A 518 5.01 24.51 33.82
N THR A 519 4.62 24.89 32.59
CA THR A 519 3.49 24.29 31.88
C THR A 519 3.78 22.85 31.46
N ALA A 520 4.99 22.57 30.96
CA ALA A 520 5.44 21.22 30.61
C ALA A 520 5.55 20.31 31.86
N CYS A 521 6.06 20.83 32.98
CA CYS A 521 6.12 20.06 34.24
C CYS A 521 4.72 19.71 34.78
N ASN A 522 3.76 20.64 34.70
CA ASN A 522 2.39 20.41 35.16
C ASN A 522 1.65 19.36 34.29
N THR A 523 1.86 19.37 32.98
CA THR A 523 1.23 18.41 32.06
C THR A 523 1.76 16.98 32.26
N VAL A 524 3.07 16.81 32.47
CA VAL A 524 3.67 15.51 32.80
C VAL A 524 3.19 14.99 34.17
N ALA A 525 3.10 15.86 35.17
CA ALA A 525 2.61 15.50 36.51
C ALA A 525 1.12 15.07 36.49
N ALA A 526 0.27 15.75 35.70
CA ALA A 526 -1.14 15.39 35.52
C ALA A 526 -1.31 14.01 34.84
N GLY A 527 -0.46 13.70 33.85
CA GLY A 527 -0.46 12.39 33.17
C GLY A 527 -0.08 11.23 34.09
N ALA A 528 0.91 11.42 34.96
CA ALA A 528 1.33 10.39 35.93
C ALA A 528 0.23 10.08 36.98
N ALA A 529 -0.53 11.09 37.41
CA ALA A 529 -1.63 10.90 38.37
C ALA A 529 -2.79 10.07 37.78
N VAL A 530 -3.10 10.24 36.50
CA VAL A 530 -4.15 9.47 35.79
C VAL A 530 -3.77 8.00 35.65
N VAL A 531 -2.50 7.71 35.33
CA VAL A 531 -2.00 6.32 35.22
C VAL A 531 -1.98 5.61 36.57
N ALA A 532 -1.59 6.31 37.65
CA ALA A 532 -1.65 5.77 39.01
C ALA A 532 -3.11 5.50 39.46
N GLY A 533 -4.04 6.40 39.14
CA GLY A 533 -5.47 6.24 39.44
C GLY A 533 -6.11 5.05 38.71
N LEU A 534 -5.80 4.87 37.43
CA LEU A 534 -6.29 3.73 36.64
C LEU A 534 -5.68 2.40 37.09
N SER A 535 -4.43 2.40 37.53
CA SER A 535 -3.75 1.22 38.08
C SER A 535 -4.33 0.80 39.44
N LEU A 536 -4.68 1.77 40.30
CA LEU A 536 -5.33 1.51 41.58
C LEU A 536 -6.76 0.97 41.40
N LEU A 537 -7.52 1.50 40.43
CA LEU A 537 -8.83 1.00 40.06
C LEU A 537 -8.78 -0.42 39.47
N ALA A 538 -7.78 -0.74 38.66
CA ALA A 538 -7.57 -2.08 38.13
C ALA A 538 -7.16 -3.08 39.22
N TYR A 539 -6.38 -2.64 40.22
CA TYR A 539 -5.98 -3.47 41.37
C TYR A 539 -7.16 -3.77 42.30
N LEU A 540 -7.99 -2.77 42.62
CA LEU A 540 -9.18 -2.95 43.46
C LEU A 540 -10.24 -3.85 42.79
N ARG A 541 -10.34 -3.82 41.46
CA ARG A 541 -11.27 -4.69 40.71
C ARG A 541 -10.83 -6.15 40.65
N LYS A 542 -9.55 -6.44 40.88
CA LYS A 542 -8.99 -7.80 40.87
C LYS A 542 -8.97 -8.47 42.26
N ALA A 543 -9.11 -7.69 43.33
CA ALA A 543 -9.12 -8.18 44.71
C ALA A 543 -10.52 -8.53 45.26
N GLY A 544 -11.59 -8.32 44.48
CA GLY A 544 -12.98 -8.47 44.91
C GLY A 544 -13.77 -9.62 44.28
N ASN A 545 -13.12 -10.58 43.62
CA ASN A 545 -13.75 -11.79 43.07
C ASN A 545 -13.08 -13.06 43.58
#